data_AF-A0A0V8JED2-F1
#
_entry.id   AF-A0A0V8JED2-F1
#
_cell.length_a   1.000
_cell.length_b   1.000
_cell.length_c   1.000
_cell.angle_alpha   90.00
_cell.angle_beta   90.00
_cell.angle_gamma   90.00
#
_symmetry.space_group_name_H-M   'P 1'
#
loop_
_entity.id
_entity.type
_entity.pdbx_description
1 polymer ?
#
loop_
_entity_poly.entity_id
_entity_poly.type
_entity_poly.pdbx_seq_one_letter_code
_entity_poly.pdbx_strand_id
1 'polypeptide(L)'
;MSDSKGEPVLIDPAILYGHSEMDLAFTERFGGYSPSFYEAYTYYRPLGQDYEDRKELYQLFYLIVHLNLFGQGYGSSVDRVLLRFQS
;
A
#
# COMPACT_ATOMS: atom_id res chain seq x y z
N MET A 1 6.99 5.55 -13.32
CA MET A 1 7.08 6.07 -14.71
C MET A 1 7.77 7.41 -14.68
N SER A 2 8.28 7.88 -15.81
CA SER A 2 8.89 9.21 -15.92
C SER A 2 8.38 9.98 -17.13
N ASP A 3 8.41 11.30 -17.06
CA ASP A 3 8.14 12.17 -18.23
C ASP A 3 9.33 12.19 -19.22
N SER A 4 9.24 13.03 -20.25
CA SER A 4 10.31 13.22 -21.25
C SER A 4 11.63 13.75 -20.70
N LYS A 5 11.64 14.26 -19.45
CA LYS A 5 12.82 14.79 -18.76
C LYS A 5 13.39 13.82 -17.73
N GLY A 6 12.71 12.68 -17.50
CA GLY A 6 13.11 11.69 -16.49
C GLY A 6 12.52 11.94 -15.11
N GLU A 7 11.60 12.90 -14.95
CA GLU A 7 10.97 13.20 -13.65
C GLU A 7 9.83 12.22 -13.36
N PRO A 8 9.63 11.80 -12.10
CA PRO A 8 8.60 10.82 -11.74
C PRO A 8 7.20 11.36 -12.02
N VAL A 9 6.34 10.50 -12.60
CA VAL A 9 4.94 10.81 -12.90
C VAL A 9 4.03 9.76 -12.27
N LEU A 10 2.92 10.24 -11.68
CA LEU A 10 1.81 9.44 -11.17
C LEU A 10 0.62 9.50 -12.13
N ILE A 11 -0.07 8.38 -12.30
CA ILE A 11 -1.27 8.25 -13.14
C ILE A 11 -2.36 7.47 -12.40
N ASP A 12 -3.57 7.46 -12.96
CA ASP A 12 -4.74 6.72 -12.47
C ASP A 12 -5.03 6.91 -10.97
N PRO A 13 -5.26 8.16 -10.53
CA PRO A 13 -5.41 8.43 -9.11
C PRO A 13 -6.76 7.94 -8.57
N ALA A 14 -6.72 7.34 -7.38
CA ALA A 14 -7.90 7.12 -6.53
C ALA A 14 -7.82 8.07 -5.32
N ILE A 15 -8.12 9.35 -5.54
CA ILE A 15 -7.86 10.42 -4.55
C ILE A 15 -8.69 10.24 -3.28
N LEU A 16 -8.01 10.30 -2.13
CA LEU A 16 -8.58 10.29 -0.80
C LEU A 16 -7.81 11.24 0.11
N TYR A 17 -8.52 11.99 0.96
CA TYR A 17 -7.92 12.64 2.12
C TYR A 17 -7.86 11.63 3.28
N GLY A 18 -6.77 10.87 3.32
CA GLY A 18 -6.59 9.76 4.26
C GLY A 18 -5.21 9.73 4.92
N HIS A 19 -4.93 8.65 5.65
CA HIS A 19 -3.61 8.48 6.22
C HIS A 19 -2.59 8.16 5.13
N SER A 20 -1.46 8.86 5.12
CA SER A 20 -0.46 8.72 4.05
C SER A 20 0.24 7.37 3.99
N GLU A 21 0.26 6.67 5.12
CA GLU A 21 0.78 5.31 5.19
C GLU A 21 -0.05 4.34 4.34
N MET A 22 -1.27 4.71 3.95
CA MET A 22 -2.11 3.90 3.08
C MET A 22 -1.48 3.72 1.69
N ASP A 23 -0.97 4.79 1.09
CA ASP A 23 -0.27 4.72 -0.20
C ASP A 23 1.06 3.96 -0.08
N LEU A 24 1.78 4.14 1.04
CA LEU A 24 3.02 3.41 1.28
C LEU A 24 2.78 1.90 1.40
N ALA A 25 1.78 1.51 2.19
CA ALA A 25 1.36 0.13 2.39
C ALA A 25 0.93 -0.53 1.07
N PHE A 26 0.30 0.24 0.16
CA PHE A 26 -0.02 -0.22 -1.19
C PHE A 26 1.24 -0.57 -1.99
N THR A 27 2.24 0.32 -2.01
CA THR A 27 3.48 0.07 -2.77
C THR A 27 4.20 -1.20 -2.29
N GLU A 28 4.20 -1.46 -0.99
CA GLU A 28 4.83 -2.64 -0.40
C GLU A 28 4.09 -3.95 -0.75
N ARG A 29 2.79 -3.89 -1.07
CA ARG A 29 1.99 -5.10 -1.35
C ARG A 29 2.19 -5.63 -2.77
N PHE A 30 2.44 -4.75 -3.73
CA PHE A 30 2.43 -5.05 -5.17
C PHE A 30 3.82 -4.93 -5.82
N GLY A 31 4.82 -5.56 -5.20
CA GLY A 31 6.18 -5.68 -5.74
C GLY A 31 7.20 -4.75 -5.09
N GLY A 32 6.76 -3.68 -4.42
CA GLY A 32 7.64 -2.77 -3.71
C GLY A 32 8.50 -1.88 -4.63
N TYR A 33 9.00 -0.80 -4.06
CA TYR A 33 10.06 0.01 -4.66
C TYR A 33 11.43 -0.31 -4.02
N SER A 34 12.48 0.35 -4.51
CA SER A 34 13.82 0.18 -3.94
C SER A 34 13.88 0.67 -2.48
N PRO A 35 14.79 0.14 -1.65
CA PRO A 35 15.01 0.63 -0.29
C PRO A 35 15.22 2.15 -0.20
N SER A 36 15.94 2.71 -1.18
CA SER A 36 16.18 4.15 -1.29
C SER A 36 14.90 5.00 -1.39
N PHE A 37 13.82 4.47 -1.98
CA PHE A 37 12.52 5.14 -2.02
C PHE A 37 11.94 5.27 -0.61
N TYR A 38 11.94 4.16 0.14
CA TYR A 38 11.38 4.12 1.49
C TYR A 38 12.22 4.95 2.47
N GLU A 39 13.55 4.90 2.36
CA GLU A 39 14.46 5.75 3.15
C GLU A 39 14.20 7.24 2.90
N ALA A 40 14.09 7.66 1.64
CA ALA A 40 13.77 9.04 1.30
C ALA A 40 12.37 9.45 1.80
N TYR A 41 11.36 8.59 1.63
CA TYR A 41 10.01 8.85 2.11
C TYR A 41 9.99 9.04 3.63
N THR A 42 10.58 8.11 4.37
CA THR A 42 10.62 8.13 5.84
C THR A 42 11.48 9.26 6.41
N TYR A 43 12.51 9.70 5.69
CA TYR A 43 13.27 10.90 6.03
C TYR A 43 12.39 12.17 6.03
N TYR A 44 11.57 12.37 4.99
CA TYR A 44 10.67 13.52 4.92
C TYR A 44 9.41 13.36 5.75
N ARG A 45 8.93 12.12 5.92
CA ARG A 45 7.71 11.79 6.64
C ARG A 45 7.89 10.54 7.49
N PRO A 46 8.32 10.68 8.76
CA PRO A 46 8.47 9.56 9.67
C PRO A 46 7.17 8.77 9.82
N LEU A 47 7.29 7.45 9.88
CA LEU A 47 6.16 6.55 10.09
C LEU A 47 5.80 6.49 11.57
N GLY A 48 4.53 6.19 11.86
CA GLY A 48 4.13 5.89 13.24
C GLY A 48 4.80 4.63 13.75
N GLN A 49 4.99 4.55 15.07
CA GLN A 49 5.61 3.39 15.72
C GLN A 49 4.84 2.08 15.48
N ASP A 50 3.55 2.19 15.23
CA ASP A 50 2.60 1.13 14.95
C ASP A 50 2.31 0.95 13.45
N TYR A 51 3.16 1.49 12.56
CA TYR A 51 3.00 1.31 11.11
C TYR A 51 2.93 -0.17 10.71
N GLU A 52 3.79 -1.01 11.29
CA GLU A 52 3.80 -2.44 10.97
C GLU A 52 2.49 -3.16 11.32
N ASP A 53 1.75 -2.67 12.33
CA ASP A 53 0.43 -3.17 12.67
C ASP A 53 -0.65 -2.61 11.73
N ARG A 54 -0.59 -1.32 11.41
CA ARG A 54 -1.55 -0.66 10.50
C ARG A 54 -1.38 -1.06 9.04
N LYS A 55 -0.17 -1.42 8.62
CA LYS A 55 0.17 -1.74 7.22
C LYS A 55 -0.73 -2.82 6.67
N GLU A 56 -0.90 -3.93 7.38
CA GLU A 56 -1.76 -5.02 6.91
C GLU A 56 -3.22 -4.61 6.85
N LEU A 57 -3.68 -3.74 7.77
CA LEU A 57 -5.03 -3.18 7.72
C LEU A 57 -5.22 -2.28 6.49
N TYR A 58 -4.24 -1.45 6.12
CA TYR A 58 -4.29 -0.67 4.89
C TYR A 58 -4.24 -1.54 3.63
N GLN A 59 -3.41 -2.59 3.64
CA GLN A 59 -3.34 -3.55 2.53
C GLN A 59 -4.64 -4.33 2.35
N LEU A 60 -5.37 -4.64 3.45
CA LEU A 60 -6.65 -5.32 3.40
C LEU A 60 -7.66 -4.58 2.52
N PHE A 61 -7.74 -3.25 2.61
CA PHE A 61 -8.62 -2.45 1.75
C PHE A 61 -8.36 -2.74 0.26
N TYR A 62 -7.10 -2.68 -0.16
CA TYR A 62 -6.74 -2.95 -1.55
C TYR A 62 -6.96 -4.41 -1.95
N LEU A 63 -6.73 -5.36 -1.06
CA LEU A 63 -7.00 -6.77 -1.31
C LEU A 63 -8.50 -7.05 -1.53
N ILE A 64 -9.38 -6.40 -0.76
CA ILE A 64 -10.83 -6.50 -0.95
C ILE A 64 -11.24 -5.88 -2.29
N VAL A 65 -10.68 -4.72 -2.65
CA VAL A 65 -10.90 -4.11 -3.97
C VAL A 65 -10.49 -5.07 -5.08
N HIS A 66 -9.32 -5.71 -4.98
CA HIS A 66 -8.84 -6.68 -5.97
C HIS A 66 -9.68 -7.96 -5.99
N LEU A 67 -10.16 -8.45 -4.85
CA LEU A 67 -11.10 -9.56 -4.79
C LEU A 67 -12.40 -9.24 -5.54
N ASN A 68 -12.94 -8.03 -5.38
CA ASN A 68 -14.15 -7.59 -6.05
C ASN A 68 -13.96 -7.46 -7.57
N LEU A 69 -12.81 -6.95 -8.01
CA LEU A 69 -12.55 -6.66 -9.43
C LEU A 69 -12.01 -7.87 -10.21
N PHE A 70 -11.20 -8.72 -9.58
CA PHE A 70 -10.43 -9.78 -10.23
C PHE A 70 -10.75 -11.19 -9.69
N GLY A 71 -11.57 -11.29 -8.65
CA GLY A 71 -12.12 -12.55 -8.15
C GLY A 71 -11.21 -13.29 -7.16
N GLN A 72 -11.51 -14.59 -7.00
CA GLN A 72 -11.07 -15.42 -5.87
C GLN A 72 -9.55 -15.61 -5.73
N GLY A 73 -8.75 -15.24 -6.74
CA GLY A 73 -7.28 -15.23 -6.62
C GLY A 73 -6.76 -14.40 -5.45
N TYR A 74 -7.53 -13.41 -4.98
CA TYR A 74 -7.19 -12.57 -3.84
C TYR A 74 -7.81 -13.02 -2.51
N GLY A 75 -8.74 -13.99 -2.51
CA GLY A 75 -9.50 -14.40 -1.32
C GLY A 75 -8.61 -14.90 -0.18
N SER A 76 -7.65 -15.78 -0.50
CA SER A 76 -6.71 -16.32 0.50
C SER A 76 -5.81 -15.25 1.15
N SER A 77 -5.56 -14.13 0.44
CA SER A 77 -4.82 -13.00 1.01
C SER A 77 -5.70 -12.17 1.94
N VAL A 78 -6.98 -12.00 1.61
CA VAL A 78 -7.97 -11.34 2.48
C VAL A 78 -8.14 -12.13 3.77
N ASP A 79 -8.39 -13.45 3.67
CA ASP A 79 -8.60 -14.32 4.83
C ASP A 79 -7.41 -14.30 5.80
N ARG A 80 -6.18 -14.33 5.26
CA ARG A 80 -4.95 -14.30 6.07
C ARG A 80 -4.88 -13.05 6.94
N VAL A 81 -5.19 -11.89 6.37
CA VAL A 81 -5.16 -10.63 7.12
C VAL A 81 -6.30 -10.60 8.13
N LEU A 82 -7.52 -11.00 7.76
CA LEU A 82 -8.66 -11.04 8.69
C LEU A 82 -8.39 -11.93 9.91
N LEU A 83 -7.77 -13.09 9.72
CA LEU A 83 -7.41 -14.00 10.81
C LEU A 83 -6.43 -13.36 11.83
N ARG A 84 -5.57 -12.43 11.41
CA ARG A 84 -4.68 -11.69 12.33
C ARG A 84 -5.47 -10.76 13.26
N PHE A 85 -6.60 -10.22 12.81
CA PHE A 85 -7.39 -9.23 13.55
C PHE A 85 -8.63 -9.80 14.25
N GLN A 86 -8.81 -11.12 14.29
CA GLN A 86 -9.94 -11.78 14.96
C GLN A 86 -9.69 -12.11 16.45
N SER A 87 -8.62 -11.59 17.06
CA SER A 87 -8.30 -11.77 18.48
C SER A 87 -9.01 -10.78 19.40
#